data_AF-A0A6A5SM46-F1
#
_entry.id   AF-A0A6A5SM46-F1
#
_cell.length_a   1.000
_cell.length_b   1.000
_cell.length_c   1.000
_cell.angle_alpha   90.00
_cell.angle_beta   90.00
_cell.angle_gamma   90.00
#
_symmetry.space_group_name_H-M   'P 1'
#
loop_
_entity.id
_entity.type
_entity.pdbx_description
1 polymer ?
#
loop_
_entity_poly.entity_id
_entity_poly.type
_entity_poly.pdbx_seq_one_letter_code
_entity_poly.pdbx_strand_id
1 'polypeptide(L)'
;MVTPSPTTTRPVFSHDTQSDSIHKEPRLAHTSTNITLSPELFEKLYLSPKTPHATDHVGRYANATPLGFLGFVISTFTFSMVLMGWGGASGLQAVVGIFLFTGPLSFGMLQLPTLGPAAAYSPTGDAAAGAVSKEMNAVIALYLLVWGFALATFWLFSIRINVVFAAIFGLVTVGTWVLSGAYWALSAGYFDKALKLQKAGGALLFVVAFLGWCMLVVIRAAEMRWSVCLPIGDLSHYWASTDVELTAMANEKRE
;
A
#
# COMPACT_ATOMS: atom_id res chain seq x y z
N MET A 1 30.61 56.73 41.53
CA MET A 1 31.96 57.22 41.19
C MET A 1 32.95 56.15 41.66
N VAL A 2 33.53 55.43 40.68
CA VAL A 2 34.79 54.66 40.70
C VAL A 2 35.05 53.63 41.83
N THR A 3 35.11 52.36 41.42
CA THR A 3 35.64 51.17 42.14
C THR A 3 37.13 51.23 42.45
N PRO A 4 37.60 50.40 43.39
CA PRO A 4 38.81 49.62 43.12
C PRO A 4 38.66 48.11 43.44
N SER A 5 39.16 47.25 42.54
CA SER A 5 39.65 45.88 42.82
C SER A 5 41.07 45.98 43.44
N PRO A 6 41.75 44.94 43.99
CA PRO A 6 41.58 43.48 43.81
C PRO A 6 41.86 42.61 45.08
N THR A 7 41.80 41.27 44.95
CA THR A 7 42.84 40.28 45.36
C THR A 7 42.27 38.92 45.80
N THR A 8 42.73 37.88 45.10
CA THR A 8 42.56 36.44 45.34
C THR A 8 43.02 35.99 46.74
N THR A 9 42.23 35.15 47.41
CA THR A 9 42.70 34.29 48.50
C THR A 9 41.98 32.94 48.46
N ARG A 10 42.74 31.87 48.24
CA ARG A 10 42.29 30.48 48.43
C ARG A 10 42.33 30.15 49.92
N PRO A 11 41.34 29.45 50.50
CA PRO A 11 41.54 28.71 51.72
C PRO A 11 41.95 27.26 51.45
N VAL A 12 43.04 26.89 52.11
CA VAL A 12 43.67 25.58 52.20
C VAL A 12 42.84 24.68 53.13
N PHE A 13 42.84 23.39 52.82
CA PHE A 13 42.21 22.28 53.53
C PHE A 13 42.50 22.28 55.05
N SER A 14 41.47 22.18 55.88
CA SER A 14 41.58 21.77 57.30
C SER A 14 40.99 20.37 57.47
N HIS A 15 41.84 19.42 57.85
CA HIS A 15 41.47 18.06 58.18
C HIS A 15 41.08 18.00 59.66
N ASP A 16 39.81 18.22 59.97
CA ASP A 16 39.28 17.95 61.32
C ASP A 16 38.75 16.53 61.38
N THR A 17 39.47 15.71 62.16
CA THR A 17 39.12 14.35 62.54
C THR A 17 37.89 14.38 63.44
N GLN A 18 36.71 14.15 62.88
CA GLN A 18 35.48 13.95 63.64
C GLN A 18 34.99 12.51 63.53
N SER A 19 35.04 11.83 64.67
CA SER A 19 34.61 10.48 65.03
C SER A 19 33.75 9.70 64.03
N ASP A 20 34.20 8.48 63.75
CA ASP A 20 33.43 7.35 63.22
C ASP A 20 32.08 7.21 63.95
N SER A 21 31.02 7.71 63.33
CA SER A 21 29.67 7.22 63.59
C SER A 21 29.18 6.55 62.32
N ILE A 22 28.86 5.27 62.45
CA ILE A 22 28.32 4.44 61.37
C ILE A 22 26.96 5.03 60.99
N HIS A 23 26.95 5.93 60.01
CA HIS A 23 25.73 6.31 59.33
C HIS A 23 25.25 5.07 58.57
N LYS A 24 24.24 4.44 59.15
CA LYS A 24 23.47 3.34 58.59
C LYS A 24 23.15 3.66 57.13
N GLU A 25 23.83 3.00 56.21
CA GLU A 25 23.57 3.16 54.78
C GLU A 25 22.07 3.03 54.51
N PRO A 26 21.49 3.86 53.63
CA PRO A 26 20.19 3.54 53.07
C PRO A 26 20.38 2.23 52.33
N ARG A 27 19.80 1.15 52.87
CA ARG A 27 19.73 -0.17 52.26
C ARG A 27 19.60 0.01 50.75
N LEU A 28 20.52 -0.58 49.99
CA LEU A 28 20.39 -0.76 48.54
C LEU A 28 18.95 -1.17 48.26
N ALA A 29 18.15 -0.23 47.77
CA ALA A 29 16.82 -0.53 47.30
C ALA A 29 17.05 -1.39 46.06
N HIS A 30 16.83 -2.69 46.19
CA HIS A 30 16.59 -3.52 45.04
C HIS A 30 15.42 -2.88 44.29
N THR A 31 15.71 -2.17 43.21
CA THR A 31 14.69 -1.81 42.22
C THR A 31 14.15 -3.13 41.72
N SER A 32 12.97 -3.51 42.21
CA SER A 32 12.25 -4.67 41.72
C SER A 32 11.92 -4.43 40.26
N THR A 33 12.73 -4.96 39.35
CA THR A 33 12.43 -5.04 37.91
C THR A 33 11.39 -6.13 37.63
N ASN A 34 10.31 -6.16 38.42
CA ASN A 34 9.09 -6.88 38.09
C ASN A 34 8.02 -5.82 37.79
N ILE A 35 8.28 -5.01 36.76
CA ILE A 35 7.20 -4.30 36.10
C ILE A 35 6.51 -5.39 35.28
N THR A 36 5.50 -6.03 35.86
CA THR A 36 4.55 -6.82 35.07
C THR A 36 3.86 -5.83 34.15
N LEU A 37 4.40 -5.69 32.95
CA LEU A 37 3.81 -4.90 31.90
C LEU A 37 2.39 -5.44 31.69
N SER A 38 1.36 -4.59 31.84
CA SER A 38 0.01 -5.02 31.48
C SER A 38 0.01 -5.40 30.00
N PRO A 39 -0.84 -6.35 29.57
CA PRO A 39 -0.95 -6.72 28.15
C PRO A 39 -1.10 -5.51 27.23
N GLU A 40 -1.82 -4.48 27.67
CA GLU A 40 -2.00 -3.21 26.95
C GLU A 40 -0.73 -2.34 26.86
N LEU A 41 0.11 -2.34 27.90
CA LEU A 41 1.38 -1.62 27.91
C LEU A 41 2.41 -2.36 27.07
N PHE A 42 2.37 -3.69 27.06
CA PHE A 42 3.11 -4.52 26.11
C PHE A 42 2.67 -4.24 24.68
N GLU A 43 1.37 -4.22 24.41
CA GLU A 43 0.80 -3.92 23.10
C GLU A 43 1.15 -2.49 22.63
N LYS A 44 1.05 -1.47 23.48
CA LYS A 44 1.48 -0.11 23.10
C LYS A 44 2.99 0.03 22.93
N LEU A 45 3.80 -0.71 23.69
CA LEU A 45 5.26 -0.64 23.60
C LEU A 45 5.83 -1.44 22.43
N TYR A 46 5.15 -2.52 22.02
CA TYR A 46 5.63 -3.44 20.97
C TYR A 46 4.82 -3.40 19.66
N LEU A 47 3.51 -3.13 19.70
CA LEU A 47 2.63 -3.17 18.53
C LEU A 47 2.29 -1.78 17.97
N SER A 48 2.39 -0.72 18.79
CA SER A 48 2.18 0.67 18.34
C SER A 48 3.02 1.68 19.14
N PRO A 49 4.36 1.59 19.08
CA PRO A 49 5.21 2.54 19.78
C PRO A 49 4.90 3.96 19.29
N LYS A 50 4.42 4.83 20.19
CA LYS A 50 4.29 6.26 19.91
C LYS A 50 5.70 6.85 19.80
N THR A 51 6.24 6.90 18.59
CA THR A 51 7.51 7.58 18.33
C THR A 51 7.30 9.09 18.53
N PRO A 52 8.06 9.75 19.42
CA PRO A 52 7.89 11.18 19.70
C PRO A 52 8.06 12.09 18.48
N HIS A 53 8.72 11.59 17.43
CA HIS A 53 9.03 12.31 16.19
C HIS A 53 8.19 11.84 14.99
N ALA A 54 7.13 11.04 15.20
CA ALA A 54 6.25 10.58 14.11
C ALA A 54 5.69 11.74 13.27
N THR A 55 5.53 12.92 13.88
CA THR A 55 4.91 14.10 13.28
C THR A 55 5.90 15.10 12.67
N ASP A 56 7.20 15.01 12.98
CA ASP A 56 8.21 16.02 12.58
C ASP A 56 8.49 16.05 11.07
N HIS A 57 8.02 15.05 10.33
CA HIS A 57 8.24 14.93 8.88
C HIS A 57 6.93 14.89 8.06
N VAL A 58 5.77 14.88 8.72
CA VAL A 58 4.45 14.85 8.06
C VAL A 58 4.21 16.10 7.20
N GLY A 59 4.81 17.24 7.58
CA GLY A 59 4.80 18.47 6.77
C GLY A 59 5.97 18.61 5.78
N ARG A 60 6.95 17.68 5.79
CA ARG A 60 8.18 17.78 4.98
C ARG A 60 8.10 16.97 3.68
N TYR A 61 7.32 15.89 3.66
CA TYR A 61 7.19 14.99 2.52
C TYR A 61 5.78 14.99 1.95
N ALA A 62 5.66 14.86 0.63
CA ALA A 62 4.38 14.77 -0.05
C ALA A 62 3.73 13.39 0.19
N ASN A 63 2.39 13.36 0.22
CA ASN A 63 1.63 12.12 0.21
C ASN A 63 1.89 11.35 -1.08
N ALA A 64 2.39 10.11 -0.98
CA ALA A 64 2.69 9.27 -2.13
C ALA A 64 1.45 8.57 -2.72
N THR A 65 0.34 8.50 -1.96
CA THR A 65 -0.91 7.82 -2.36
C THR A 65 -1.48 8.34 -3.69
N PRO A 66 -1.63 9.66 -3.89
CA PRO A 66 -2.17 10.21 -5.14
C PRO A 66 -1.27 9.97 -6.35
N LEU A 67 0.03 9.72 -6.14
CA LEU A 67 0.97 9.41 -7.22
C LEU A 67 0.86 7.95 -7.65
N GLY A 68 0.85 7.01 -6.69
CA GLY A 68 0.64 5.59 -6.98
C GLY A 68 -0.73 5.33 -7.63
N PHE A 69 -1.77 5.98 -7.11
CA PHE A 69 -3.11 5.82 -7.66
C PHE A 69 -3.26 6.42 -9.07
N LEU A 70 -2.63 7.58 -9.34
CA LEU A 70 -2.66 8.22 -10.66
C LEU A 70 -2.27 7.25 -11.76
N GLY A 71 -1.12 6.58 -11.61
CA GLY A 71 -0.69 5.75 -12.72
C GLY A 71 -1.32 4.35 -12.73
N PHE A 72 -1.83 3.84 -11.61
CA PHE A 72 -2.77 2.70 -11.68
C PHE A 72 -3.93 3.04 -12.61
N VAL A 73 -4.49 4.25 -12.50
CA VAL A 73 -5.60 4.67 -13.35
C VAL A 73 -5.18 4.86 -14.80
N ILE A 74 -4.05 5.54 -15.07
CA ILE A 74 -3.56 5.74 -16.44
C ILE A 74 -3.30 4.40 -17.13
N SER A 75 -2.56 3.50 -16.47
CA SER A 75 -2.23 2.18 -17.02
C SER A 75 -3.46 1.32 -17.25
N THR A 76 -4.37 1.25 -16.29
CA THR A 76 -5.61 0.46 -16.41
C THR A 76 -6.51 1.00 -17.51
N PHE A 77 -6.62 2.33 -17.65
CA PHE A 77 -7.42 2.94 -18.71
C PHE A 77 -6.85 2.62 -20.09
N THR A 78 -5.56 2.84 -20.30
CA THR A 78 -4.90 2.48 -21.58
C THR A 78 -5.02 0.99 -21.87
N PHE A 79 -4.78 0.13 -20.87
CA PHE A 79 -4.92 -1.32 -21.01
C PHE A 79 -6.32 -1.73 -21.45
N SER A 80 -7.35 -1.18 -20.81
CA SER A 80 -8.74 -1.47 -21.13
C SER A 80 -9.11 -1.11 -22.58
N MET A 81 -8.67 0.05 -23.07
CA MET A 81 -8.93 0.51 -24.43
C MET A 81 -8.27 -0.40 -25.48
N VAL A 82 -7.04 -0.82 -25.22
CA VAL A 82 -6.32 -1.74 -26.10
C VAL A 82 -6.99 -3.11 -26.12
N LEU A 83 -7.39 -3.66 -24.96
CA LEU A 83 -8.06 -4.95 -24.90
C LEU A 83 -9.43 -4.96 -25.59
N MET A 84 -10.16 -3.85 -25.55
CA MET A 84 -11.43 -3.68 -26.26
C MET A 84 -11.26 -3.48 -27.77
N GLY A 85 -10.06 -3.15 -28.24
CA GLY A 85 -9.76 -2.89 -29.64
C GLY A 85 -10.20 -1.50 -30.12
N TRP A 86 -10.20 -0.50 -29.23
CA TRP A 86 -10.63 0.85 -29.56
C TRP A 86 -9.79 1.40 -30.72
N GLY A 87 -10.45 1.85 -31.80
CA GLY A 87 -9.77 2.48 -32.94
C GLY A 87 -8.84 1.55 -33.71
N GLY A 88 -9.05 0.23 -33.60
CA GLY A 88 -8.16 -0.77 -34.21
C GLY A 88 -6.90 -1.09 -33.40
N ALA A 89 -6.79 -0.60 -32.16
CA ALA A 89 -5.68 -0.92 -31.29
C ALA A 89 -5.59 -2.44 -31.03
N SER A 90 -4.39 -2.99 -31.14
CA SER A 90 -4.12 -4.40 -30.84
C SER A 90 -2.70 -4.56 -30.35
N GLY A 91 -2.49 -5.48 -29.40
CA GLY A 91 -1.18 -5.69 -28.79
C GLY A 91 -0.84 -4.64 -27.73
N LEU A 92 -0.11 -5.08 -26.71
CA LEU A 92 0.26 -4.30 -25.53
C LEU A 92 1.68 -3.73 -25.60
N GLN A 93 2.43 -4.10 -26.63
CA GLN A 93 3.88 -3.88 -26.74
C GLN A 93 4.21 -2.40 -26.88
N ALA A 94 3.39 -1.66 -27.63
CA ALA A 94 3.55 -0.21 -27.79
C ALA A 94 3.29 0.58 -26.49
N VAL A 95 2.54 -0.01 -25.55
CA VAL A 95 2.16 0.63 -24.28
C VAL A 95 2.85 0.00 -23.07
N VAL A 96 3.83 -0.89 -23.29
CA VAL A 96 4.51 -1.63 -22.21
C VAL A 96 5.17 -0.69 -21.19
N GLY A 97 5.69 0.45 -21.65
CA GLY A 97 6.34 1.45 -20.80
C GLY A 97 5.40 2.10 -19.78
N ILE A 98 4.10 2.17 -20.06
CA ILE A 98 3.10 2.69 -19.11
C ILE A 98 2.98 1.77 -17.89
N PHE A 99 3.09 0.46 -18.07
CA PHE A 99 3.02 -0.52 -16.97
C PHE A 99 4.27 -0.52 -16.08
N LEU A 100 5.42 -0.08 -16.62
CA LEU A 100 6.67 0.07 -15.85
C LEU A 100 6.61 1.22 -14.85
N PHE A 101 5.82 2.26 -15.15
CA PHE A 101 5.73 3.45 -14.32
C PHE A 101 4.82 3.24 -13.10
N THR A 102 3.76 2.42 -13.17
CA THR A 102 2.69 2.54 -12.16
C THR A 102 1.72 1.35 -12.00
N GLY A 103 2.02 0.19 -12.60
CA GLY A 103 1.40 -1.09 -12.28
C GLY A 103 0.62 -1.75 -13.44
N PRO A 104 0.51 -3.09 -13.48
CA PRO A 104 1.28 -4.10 -12.75
C PRO A 104 2.65 -4.28 -13.42
N LEU A 105 3.71 -3.86 -12.74
CA LEU A 105 5.09 -3.94 -13.25
C LEU A 105 5.43 -5.36 -13.72
N SER A 106 5.04 -6.37 -12.95
CA SER A 106 5.30 -7.77 -13.26
C SER A 106 4.62 -8.25 -14.53
N PHE A 107 3.37 -7.83 -14.81
CA PHE A 107 2.69 -8.16 -16.06
C PHE A 107 3.28 -7.36 -17.24
N GLY A 108 3.65 -6.10 -17.03
CA GLY A 108 4.37 -5.29 -18.02
C GLY A 108 5.70 -5.93 -18.44
N MET A 109 6.46 -6.47 -17.48
CA MET A 109 7.69 -7.21 -17.76
C MET A 109 7.43 -8.47 -18.61
N LEU A 110 6.33 -9.18 -18.39
CA LEU A 110 5.95 -10.35 -19.20
C LEU A 110 5.72 -9.99 -20.67
N GLN A 111 5.29 -8.76 -20.94
CA GLN A 111 4.99 -8.26 -22.29
C GLN A 111 6.17 -7.57 -22.98
N LEU A 112 7.28 -7.34 -22.27
CA LEU A 112 8.42 -6.61 -22.78
C LEU A 112 9.23 -7.48 -23.76
N PRO A 113 9.30 -7.12 -25.07
CA PRO A 113 9.92 -8.00 -26.07
C PRO A 113 11.41 -8.26 -25.81
N THR A 114 12.12 -7.30 -25.21
CA THR A 114 13.57 -7.40 -24.95
C THR A 114 13.94 -8.43 -23.88
N LEU A 115 13.00 -8.84 -23.02
CA LEU A 115 13.24 -9.91 -22.04
C LEU A 115 13.14 -11.31 -22.65
N GLY A 116 12.63 -11.42 -23.88
CA GLY A 116 12.51 -12.69 -24.60
C GLY A 116 11.59 -13.76 -23.99
N PRO A 117 10.58 -13.47 -23.13
CA PRO A 117 9.75 -14.54 -22.56
C PRO A 117 9.01 -15.32 -23.64
N ALA A 118 8.54 -14.65 -24.71
CA ALA A 118 7.87 -15.30 -25.82
C ALA A 118 8.82 -16.17 -26.66
N ALA A 119 10.03 -15.68 -26.95
CA ALA A 119 11.02 -16.44 -27.72
C ALA A 119 11.40 -17.77 -27.04
N ALA A 120 11.39 -17.82 -25.69
CA ALA A 120 11.67 -19.03 -24.93
C ALA A 120 10.65 -20.17 -25.14
N TYR A 121 9.43 -19.85 -25.58
CA TYR A 121 8.40 -20.85 -25.91
C TYR A 121 8.41 -21.27 -27.39
N SER A 122 9.35 -20.76 -28.19
CA SER A 122 9.48 -21.10 -29.60
C SER A 122 10.69 -22.02 -29.85
N PRO A 123 10.52 -23.17 -30.53
CA PRO A 123 11.64 -24.04 -30.89
C PRO A 123 12.72 -23.36 -31.76
N THR A 124 12.35 -22.30 -32.49
CA THR A 124 13.21 -21.55 -33.39
C THR A 124 13.69 -20.21 -32.80
N GLY A 125 13.26 -19.87 -31.59
CA GLY A 125 13.49 -18.56 -30.98
C GLY A 125 12.64 -17.42 -31.55
N ASP A 126 11.70 -17.72 -32.45
CA ASP A 126 10.76 -16.71 -32.96
C ASP A 126 9.74 -16.30 -31.89
N ALA A 127 9.81 -15.04 -31.46
CA ALA A 127 8.92 -14.48 -30.45
C ALA A 127 7.45 -14.43 -30.89
N ALA A 128 7.17 -14.29 -32.18
CA ALA A 128 5.78 -14.25 -32.67
C ALA A 128 5.12 -15.63 -32.55
N ALA A 129 5.81 -16.69 -32.99
CA ALA A 129 5.36 -18.06 -32.81
C ALA A 129 5.23 -18.45 -31.32
N GLY A 130 6.18 -18.04 -30.49
CA GLY A 130 6.13 -18.33 -29.05
C GLY A 130 5.01 -17.60 -28.31
N ALA A 131 4.63 -16.39 -28.72
CA ALA A 131 3.54 -15.62 -28.11
C ALA A 131 2.16 -16.28 -28.25
N VAL A 132 1.95 -17.04 -29.34
CA VAL A 132 0.72 -17.79 -29.59
C VAL A 132 0.80 -19.24 -29.16
N SER A 133 1.92 -19.68 -28.60
CA SER A 133 2.11 -21.05 -28.10
C SER A 133 1.10 -21.38 -27.01
N LYS A 134 0.73 -22.66 -26.93
CA LYS A 134 -0.21 -23.15 -25.92
C LYS A 134 0.36 -22.98 -24.51
N GLU A 135 1.63 -23.27 -24.35
CA GLU A 135 2.37 -23.30 -23.09
C GLU A 135 2.46 -21.89 -22.49
N MET A 136 2.86 -20.89 -23.30
CA MET A 136 2.94 -19.51 -22.83
C MET A 136 1.57 -18.99 -22.38
N ASN A 137 0.53 -19.21 -23.19
CA ASN A 137 -0.81 -18.73 -22.87
C ASN A 137 -1.41 -19.42 -21.64
N ALA A 138 -1.12 -20.71 -21.42
CA ALA A 138 -1.51 -21.40 -20.20
C ALA A 138 -0.82 -20.82 -18.94
N VAL A 139 0.46 -20.46 -19.04
CA VAL A 139 1.21 -19.83 -17.93
C VAL A 139 0.67 -18.43 -17.62
N ILE A 140 0.38 -17.62 -18.64
CA ILE A 140 -0.24 -16.30 -18.45
C ILE A 140 -1.60 -16.45 -17.77
N ALA A 141 -2.39 -17.45 -18.18
CA ALA A 141 -3.69 -17.72 -17.58
C ALA A 141 -3.58 -18.06 -16.09
N LEU A 142 -2.64 -18.93 -15.71
CA LEU A 142 -2.33 -19.27 -14.32
C LEU A 142 -1.85 -18.06 -13.50
N TYR A 143 -0.96 -17.25 -14.08
CA TYR A 143 -0.48 -16.02 -13.46
C TYR A 143 -1.66 -15.10 -13.10
N LEU A 144 -2.55 -14.83 -14.05
CA LEU A 144 -3.73 -13.98 -13.82
C LEU A 144 -4.68 -14.61 -12.79
N LEU A 145 -4.86 -15.92 -12.81
CA LEU A 145 -5.72 -16.60 -11.83
C LEU A 145 -5.26 -16.35 -10.39
N VAL A 146 -3.96 -16.53 -10.13
CA VAL A 146 -3.35 -16.31 -8.80
C VAL A 146 -3.41 -14.84 -8.40
N TRP A 147 -3.14 -13.92 -9.34
CA TRP A 147 -3.32 -12.49 -9.10
C TRP A 147 -4.75 -12.13 -8.74
N GLY A 148 -5.73 -12.78 -9.38
CA GLY A 148 -7.15 -12.62 -9.05
C GLY A 148 -7.45 -12.97 -7.59
N PHE A 149 -6.86 -14.03 -7.03
CA PHE A 149 -7.04 -14.36 -5.60
C PHE A 149 -6.39 -13.32 -4.66
N ALA A 150 -5.22 -12.80 -5.02
CA ALA A 150 -4.59 -11.71 -4.26
C ALA A 150 -5.48 -10.45 -4.27
N LEU A 151 -6.03 -10.09 -5.43
CA LEU A 151 -6.95 -8.96 -5.59
C LEU A 151 -8.29 -9.18 -4.86
N ALA A 152 -8.80 -10.42 -4.83
CA ALA A 152 -9.98 -10.78 -4.06
C ALA A 152 -9.78 -10.54 -2.56
N THR A 153 -8.57 -10.78 -2.05
CA THR A 153 -8.23 -10.51 -0.65
C THR A 153 -8.30 -9.01 -0.35
N PHE A 154 -7.74 -8.17 -1.24
CA PHE A 154 -7.87 -6.71 -1.11
C PHE A 154 -9.32 -6.24 -1.22
N TRP A 155 -10.11 -6.88 -2.09
CA TRP A 155 -11.54 -6.60 -2.20
C TRP A 155 -12.27 -6.84 -0.87
N LEU A 156 -12.07 -8.00 -0.24
CA LEU A 156 -12.72 -8.33 1.04
C LEU A 156 -12.44 -7.30 2.13
N PHE A 157 -11.20 -6.81 2.23
CA PHE A 157 -10.84 -5.78 3.20
C PHE A 157 -11.38 -4.39 2.83
N SER A 158 -11.47 -4.08 1.54
CA SER A 158 -11.97 -2.78 1.08
C SER A 158 -13.47 -2.55 1.30
N ILE A 159 -14.27 -3.62 1.45
CA ILE A 159 -15.72 -3.54 1.74
C ILE A 159 -15.99 -2.77 3.05
N ARG A 160 -15.03 -2.71 3.97
CA ARG A 160 -15.19 -1.94 5.22
C ARG A 160 -14.95 -0.44 5.07
N ILE A 161 -14.32 -0.01 3.99
CA ILE A 161 -13.84 1.36 3.84
C ILE A 161 -14.85 2.20 3.06
N ASN A 162 -15.10 1.82 1.81
CA ASN A 162 -15.77 2.70 0.88
C ASN A 162 -16.34 1.94 -0.34
N VAL A 163 -17.56 2.30 -0.78
CA VAL A 163 -18.23 1.65 -1.92
C VAL A 163 -17.40 1.74 -3.20
N VAL A 164 -16.82 2.90 -3.51
CA VAL A 164 -16.05 3.09 -4.75
C VAL A 164 -14.76 2.29 -4.72
N PHE A 165 -14.04 2.27 -3.59
CA PHE A 165 -12.86 1.40 -3.44
C PHE A 165 -13.22 -0.08 -3.54
N ALA A 166 -14.31 -0.50 -2.90
CA ALA A 166 -14.80 -1.87 -2.97
C ALA A 166 -15.23 -2.25 -4.40
N ALA A 167 -15.87 -1.34 -5.13
CA ALA A 167 -16.23 -1.55 -6.53
C ALA A 167 -14.98 -1.68 -7.42
N ILE A 168 -13.96 -0.85 -7.22
CA ILE A 168 -12.68 -0.92 -7.94
C ILE A 168 -12.04 -2.29 -7.75
N PHE A 169 -11.79 -2.72 -6.51
CA PHE A 169 -11.14 -4.01 -6.26
C PHE A 169 -12.00 -5.20 -6.70
N GLY A 170 -13.32 -5.12 -6.54
CA GLY A 170 -14.24 -6.18 -6.97
C GLY A 170 -14.27 -6.34 -8.48
N LEU A 171 -14.42 -5.24 -9.23
CA LEU A 171 -14.42 -5.26 -10.69
C LEU A 171 -13.06 -5.67 -11.26
N VAL A 172 -11.94 -5.24 -10.67
CA VAL A 172 -10.60 -5.70 -11.07
C VAL A 172 -10.42 -7.19 -10.81
N THR A 173 -10.93 -7.70 -9.70
CA THR A 173 -10.87 -9.14 -9.37
C THR A 173 -11.61 -9.96 -10.42
N VAL A 174 -12.87 -9.58 -10.71
CA VAL A 174 -13.67 -10.25 -11.76
C VAL A 174 -12.99 -10.09 -13.13
N GLY A 175 -12.51 -8.89 -13.47
CA GLY A 175 -11.80 -8.62 -14.71
C GLY A 175 -10.57 -9.49 -14.91
N THR A 176 -9.78 -9.68 -13.85
CA THR A 176 -8.58 -10.54 -13.87
C THR A 176 -8.94 -12.00 -14.10
N TRP A 177 -9.99 -12.53 -13.46
CA TRP A 177 -10.45 -13.91 -13.71
C TRP A 177 -11.06 -14.10 -15.11
N VAL A 178 -11.77 -13.09 -15.62
CA VAL A 178 -12.28 -13.09 -17.00
C VAL A 178 -11.11 -13.08 -18.00
N LEU A 179 -10.08 -12.27 -17.79
CA LEU A 179 -8.88 -12.26 -18.63
C LEU A 179 -8.10 -13.56 -18.54
N SER A 180 -7.96 -14.12 -17.34
CA SER A 180 -7.37 -15.43 -17.14
C SER A 180 -8.09 -16.51 -17.98
N GLY A 181 -9.43 -16.51 -17.96
CA GLY A 181 -10.22 -17.36 -18.86
C GLY A 181 -9.99 -17.10 -20.35
N ALA A 182 -9.66 -15.86 -20.74
CA ALA A 182 -9.37 -15.51 -22.14
C ALA A 182 -8.08 -16.19 -22.60
N TYR A 183 -7.03 -16.15 -21.78
CA TYR A 183 -5.76 -16.82 -22.04
C TYR A 183 -5.88 -18.36 -22.01
N TRP A 184 -6.76 -18.91 -21.17
CA TRP A 184 -7.09 -20.34 -21.23
C TRP A 184 -7.84 -20.74 -22.50
N ALA A 185 -8.81 -19.93 -22.95
CA ALA A 185 -9.49 -20.18 -24.21
C ALA A 185 -8.51 -20.09 -25.39
N LEU A 186 -7.54 -19.17 -25.32
CA LEU A 186 -6.48 -19.01 -26.31
C LEU A 186 -5.54 -20.23 -26.35
N SER A 187 -5.13 -20.76 -25.20
CA SER A 187 -4.28 -21.97 -25.14
C SER A 187 -5.00 -23.23 -25.63
N ALA A 188 -6.32 -23.28 -25.54
CA ALA A 188 -7.16 -24.34 -26.10
C ALA A 188 -7.49 -24.16 -27.61
N GLY A 189 -7.05 -23.06 -28.24
CA GLY A 189 -7.28 -22.78 -29.66
C GLY A 189 -8.65 -22.14 -29.99
N TYR A 190 -9.43 -21.75 -28.98
CA TYR A 190 -10.74 -21.11 -29.18
C TYR A 190 -10.61 -19.58 -29.32
N PHE A 191 -10.07 -19.12 -30.45
CA PHE A 191 -9.74 -17.71 -30.70
C PHE A 191 -10.94 -16.76 -30.59
N ASP A 192 -12.11 -17.12 -31.14
CA ASP A 192 -13.31 -16.27 -31.06
C ASP A 192 -13.80 -16.08 -29.62
N LYS A 193 -13.74 -17.16 -28.82
CA LYS A 193 -14.12 -17.12 -27.41
C LYS A 193 -13.11 -16.29 -26.62
N ALA A 194 -11.82 -16.50 -26.85
CA ALA A 194 -10.75 -15.74 -26.22
C ALA A 194 -10.90 -14.24 -26.49
N LEU A 195 -11.19 -13.84 -27.73
CA LEU A 195 -11.37 -12.43 -28.10
C LEU A 195 -12.58 -11.79 -27.42
N LYS A 196 -13.71 -12.51 -27.33
CA LYS A 196 -14.89 -12.03 -26.60
C LYS A 196 -14.60 -11.85 -25.10
N LEU A 197 -13.91 -12.81 -24.50
CA LEU A 197 -13.56 -12.78 -23.08
C LEU A 197 -12.53 -11.67 -22.79
N GLN A 198 -11.57 -11.46 -23.69
CA GLN A 198 -10.61 -10.36 -23.61
C GLN A 198 -11.32 -9.00 -23.63
N LYS A 199 -12.27 -8.80 -24.57
CA LYS A 199 -13.06 -7.57 -24.64
C LYS A 199 -13.93 -7.37 -23.39
N ALA A 200 -14.52 -8.44 -22.86
CA ALA A 200 -15.29 -8.40 -21.61
C ALA A 200 -14.41 -7.99 -20.41
N GLY A 201 -13.20 -8.57 -20.29
CA GLY A 201 -12.22 -8.18 -19.28
C GLY A 201 -11.79 -6.72 -19.43
N GLY A 202 -11.53 -6.28 -20.67
CA GLY A 202 -11.26 -4.87 -21.00
C GLY A 202 -12.39 -3.93 -20.58
N ALA A 203 -13.65 -4.27 -20.85
CA ALA A 203 -14.80 -3.46 -20.47
C ALA A 203 -14.94 -3.31 -18.94
N LEU A 204 -14.69 -4.38 -18.18
CA LEU A 204 -14.67 -4.30 -16.70
C LEU A 204 -13.58 -3.36 -16.21
N LEU A 205 -12.37 -3.47 -16.76
CA LEU A 205 -11.25 -2.60 -16.41
C LEU A 205 -11.46 -1.14 -16.85
N PHE A 206 -12.25 -0.91 -17.90
CA PHE A 206 -12.63 0.45 -18.31
C PHE A 206 -13.50 1.12 -17.24
N VAL A 207 -14.49 0.41 -16.69
CA VAL A 207 -15.33 0.91 -15.58
C VAL A 207 -14.47 1.18 -14.34
N VAL A 208 -13.56 0.26 -14.02
CA VAL A 208 -12.59 0.44 -12.92
C VAL A 208 -11.80 1.73 -13.10
N ALA A 209 -11.28 1.99 -14.29
CA ALA A 209 -10.48 3.16 -14.54
C ALA A 209 -11.30 4.45 -14.50
N PHE A 210 -12.58 4.43 -14.90
CA PHE A 210 -13.47 5.57 -14.70
C PHE A 210 -13.73 5.86 -13.22
N LEU A 211 -14.02 4.83 -12.42
CA LEU A 211 -14.16 4.95 -10.96
C LEU A 211 -12.85 5.42 -10.31
N GLY A 212 -11.72 4.93 -10.79
CA GLY A 212 -10.39 5.38 -10.40
C GLY A 212 -10.17 6.86 -10.74
N TRP A 213 -10.61 7.34 -11.91
CA TRP A 213 -10.50 8.76 -12.23
C TRP A 213 -11.31 9.63 -11.27
N CYS A 214 -12.52 9.19 -10.90
CA CYS A 214 -13.32 9.84 -9.87
C CYS A 214 -12.59 9.90 -8.51
N MET A 215 -12.01 8.79 -8.05
CA MET A 215 -11.27 8.74 -6.78
C MET A 215 -9.99 9.58 -6.79
N LEU A 216 -9.29 9.62 -7.92
CA LEU A 216 -8.11 10.45 -8.09
C LEU A 216 -8.46 11.94 -7.91
N VAL A 217 -9.58 12.40 -8.50
CA VAL A 217 -10.07 13.77 -8.31
C VAL A 217 -10.39 14.04 -6.84
N VAL A 218 -11.04 13.10 -6.13
CA VAL A 218 -11.34 13.25 -4.69
C VAL A 218 -10.08 13.39 -3.85
N ILE A 219 -9.09 12.52 -4.07
CA ILE A 219 -7.83 12.53 -3.31
C ILE A 219 -7.05 13.84 -3.57
N ARG A 220 -6.98 14.28 -4.83
CA ARG A 220 -6.28 15.53 -5.20
C ARG A 220 -7.01 16.78 -4.69
N ALA A 221 -8.34 16.77 -4.73
CA ALA A 221 -9.15 17.83 -4.16
C ALA A 221 -8.92 17.97 -2.65
N ALA A 222 -8.81 16.85 -1.92
CA ALA A 222 -8.50 16.85 -0.49
C ALA A 222 -7.12 17.45 -0.19
N GLU A 223 -6.09 17.09 -0.96
CA GLU A 223 -4.73 17.67 -0.82
C GLU A 223 -4.69 19.17 -1.15
N MET A 224 -5.48 19.62 -2.13
CA MET A 224 -5.60 21.04 -2.50
C MET A 224 -6.52 21.83 -1.55
N ARG A 225 -7.08 21.19 -0.52
CA ARG A 225 -8.09 21.76 0.40
C ARG A 225 -9.30 22.34 -0.34
N TRP A 226 -9.66 21.72 -1.46
CA TRP A 226 -10.83 22.08 -2.24
C TRP A 226 -12.11 21.57 -1.54
N SER A 227 -13.14 22.42 -1.42
CA SER A 227 -14.31 22.15 -0.58
C SER A 227 -15.37 21.20 -1.18
N VAL A 228 -15.19 20.73 -2.41
CA VAL A 228 -16.12 19.80 -3.07
C VAL A 228 -15.75 18.37 -2.68
N CYS A 229 -16.57 17.76 -1.83
CA CYS A 229 -16.52 16.33 -1.51
C CYS A 229 -17.48 15.58 -2.45
N LEU A 230 -16.95 14.77 -3.36
CA LEU A 230 -17.79 13.87 -4.16
C LEU A 230 -18.31 12.72 -3.27
N PRO A 231 -19.55 12.25 -3.48
CA PRO A 231 -20.10 11.16 -2.70
C PRO A 231 -19.38 9.85 -3.06
N ILE A 232 -18.51 9.40 -2.16
CA ILE A 232 -17.74 8.16 -2.31
C ILE A 232 -18.45 6.95 -1.68
N GLY A 233 -19.54 7.15 -0.94
CA GLY A 233 -20.29 6.08 -0.26
C GLY A 233 -19.47 5.44 0.87
N ASP A 234 -19.48 6.06 2.04
CA ASP A 234 -18.89 5.47 3.24
C ASP A 234 -19.66 4.19 3.62
N LEU A 235 -18.93 3.11 3.88
CA LEU A 235 -19.50 1.83 4.31
C LEU A 235 -19.28 1.59 5.81
N SER A 236 -18.51 2.47 6.47
CA SER A 236 -18.11 2.31 7.87
C SER A 236 -19.31 2.21 8.82
N HIS A 237 -20.41 2.90 8.52
CA HIS A 237 -21.63 2.90 9.34
C HIS A 237 -22.36 1.55 9.38
N TYR A 238 -22.07 0.62 8.47
CA TYR A 238 -22.62 -0.74 8.50
C TYR A 238 -21.83 -1.68 9.42
N TRP A 239 -20.67 -1.24 9.92
CA TRP A 239 -19.80 -2.05 10.76
C TRP A 239 -19.84 -1.54 12.20
N ALA A 240 -19.91 -2.45 13.17
CA ALA A 240 -19.77 -2.09 14.56
C ALA A 240 -18.40 -1.43 14.77
N SER A 241 -18.38 -0.25 15.38
CA SER A 241 -17.12 0.39 15.77
C SER A 241 -16.42 -0.49 16.80
N THR A 242 -15.19 -0.88 16.51
CA THR A 242 -14.32 -1.60 17.43
C THR A 242 -13.58 -0.64 18.38
N ASP A 243 -13.92 0.66 18.39
CA ASP A 243 -13.26 1.68 19.21
C ASP A 243 -13.58 1.55 20.72
N VAL A 244 -14.38 0.54 21.09
CA VAL A 244 -14.97 0.37 22.43
C VAL A 244 -13.94 0.06 23.53
N GLU A 245 -12.69 -0.26 23.21
CA GLU A 245 -11.65 -0.49 24.25
C GLU A 245 -10.76 0.72 24.55
N LEU A 246 -10.64 1.70 23.65
CA LEU A 246 -9.72 2.84 23.86
C LEU A 246 -10.37 4.03 24.58
N THR A 247 -11.67 4.24 24.39
CA THR A 247 -12.39 5.36 25.01
C THR A 247 -12.79 5.06 26.47
N ALA A 248 -13.10 3.79 26.77
CA ALA A 248 -13.37 3.33 28.14
C ALA A 248 -12.15 3.54 29.06
N MET A 249 -10.94 3.19 28.59
CA MET A 249 -9.69 3.40 29.34
C MET A 249 -9.22 4.87 29.42
N ALA A 250 -9.74 5.77 28.57
CA ALA A 250 -9.42 7.19 28.63
C ALA A 250 -10.24 7.91 29.72
N ASN A 251 -11.48 7.45 29.97
CA ASN A 251 -12.33 7.98 31.03
C ASN A 251 -11.97 7.40 32.40
N GLU A 252 -11.52 6.16 32.47
CA GLU A 252 -11.04 5.53 33.72
C GLU A 252 -9.74 6.17 34.27
N LYS A 253 -9.01 6.93 33.44
CA LYS A 253 -7.84 7.73 33.87
C LYS A 253 -8.19 9.15 34.34
N ARG A 254 -9.46 9.53 34.28
CA ARG A 254 -9.93 10.90 34.60
C ARG A 254 -10.77 10.96 35.88
N GLU A 255 -10.98 9.82 36.54
CA GLU A 255 -11.48 9.68 37.91
C GLU A 255 -10.34 9.32 38.86
#